data_AF-X1S257-F1
#
_entry.id   AF-X1S257-F1
#
_cell.length_a   1.000
_cell.length_b   1.000
_cell.length_c   1.000
_cell.angle_alpha   90.00
_cell.angle_beta   90.00
_cell.angle_gamma   90.00
#
_symmetry.space_group_name_H-M   'P 1'
#
loop_
_entity.id
_entity.type
_entity.pdbx_description
1 polymer ?
#
loop_
_entity_poly.entity_id
_entity_poly.type
_entity_poly.pdbx_seq_one_letter_code
_entity_poly.pdbx_strand_id
1 'polypeptide(L)'
;MAKLKSPILSMGATGRLGKLFSLARRGGQNIIERRPIPTDAKSTAQLFNRQIFIDAVAAWHALSKEEQQAWRGVCPGLTAYQCFMSSQLKYEPPPIPIDIGSDPIDRASYVAIGYTIIDKNNPANASGILHTVKVYAYLSLNGLKVGTFYTTNGNKLKCRDSELIGYVENKAVRTFTGLSIAVEEGDYIGCYYTSGNIERDTEGFLGIWGRYGESIDPGDEETYTFYAGDAMSLYGIGEAAA
;
A
#
# COMPACT_ATOMS: atom_id res chain seq x y z
N MET A 1 -43.44 12.37 -47.52
CA MET A 1 -42.13 13.07 -47.56
C MET A 1 -41.81 13.61 -46.18
N ALA A 2 -40.77 13.10 -45.52
CA ALA A 2 -40.34 13.61 -44.22
C ALA A 2 -39.80 15.04 -44.38
N LYS A 3 -40.45 16.02 -43.75
CA LYS A 3 -40.00 17.41 -43.78
C LYS A 3 -38.67 17.53 -43.04
N LEU A 4 -37.60 17.90 -43.75
CA LEU A 4 -36.32 18.28 -43.17
C LEU A 4 -36.53 19.55 -42.32
N LYS A 5 -36.38 19.44 -41.00
CA LYS A 5 -36.68 20.51 -40.04
C LYS A 5 -35.65 21.65 -40.03
N SER A 6 -34.51 21.54 -40.72
CA SER A 6 -33.50 22.60 -40.81
C SER A 6 -32.55 22.39 -42.01
N PRO A 7 -31.98 23.46 -42.61
CA PRO A 7 -30.95 23.34 -43.64
C PRO A 7 -29.72 22.59 -43.11
N ILE A 8 -29.11 21.75 -43.96
CA ILE A 8 -27.94 20.91 -43.63
C ILE A 8 -26.72 21.73 -43.17
N LEU A 9 -26.70 23.04 -43.45
CA LEU A 9 -25.66 24.01 -43.10
C LEU A 9 -26.06 24.95 -41.93
N SER A 10 -27.18 24.72 -41.27
CA SER A 10 -27.54 25.51 -40.09
C SER A 10 -26.65 25.10 -38.90
N MET A 11 -26.08 26.09 -38.20
CA MET A 11 -25.22 25.90 -37.02
C MET A 11 -25.95 25.27 -35.80
N GLY A 12 -27.19 24.83 -35.98
CA GLY A 12 -28.00 24.11 -34.98
C GLY A 12 -28.45 22.71 -35.44
N ALA A 13 -27.89 22.16 -36.53
CA ALA A 13 -28.24 20.83 -37.03
C ALA A 13 -27.81 19.72 -36.04
N THR A 14 -28.73 19.30 -35.16
CA THR A 14 -28.54 18.17 -34.26
C THR A 14 -28.82 16.84 -34.98
N GLY A 15 -27.82 15.97 -35.07
CA GLY A 15 -27.91 14.68 -35.76
C GLY A 15 -26.60 13.88 -35.68
N ARG A 16 -26.50 12.79 -36.45
CA ARG A 16 -25.33 11.88 -36.46
C ARG A 16 -23.99 12.59 -36.73
N LEU A 17 -24.01 13.64 -37.55
CA LEU A 17 -22.86 14.49 -37.87
C LEU A 17 -22.40 15.36 -36.69
N GLY A 18 -23.32 15.84 -35.84
CA GLY A 18 -22.99 16.62 -34.64
C GLY A 18 -22.28 15.83 -33.53
N LYS A 19 -22.18 14.50 -33.68
CA LYS A 19 -21.36 13.65 -32.79
C LYS A 19 -19.91 13.53 -33.25
N LEU A 20 -19.60 13.85 -34.51
CA LEU A 20 -18.26 13.66 -35.09
C LEU A 20 -17.33 14.86 -34.85
N PHE A 21 -17.90 16.06 -34.71
CA PHE A 21 -17.14 17.31 -34.64
C PHE A 21 -17.67 18.21 -33.52
N SER A 22 -16.77 18.95 -32.86
CA SER A 22 -17.11 20.09 -32.01
C SER A 22 -16.87 21.40 -32.76
N LEU A 23 -17.68 22.41 -32.46
CA LEU A 23 -17.47 23.77 -32.91
C LEU A 23 -16.78 24.54 -31.78
N ALA A 24 -15.55 24.98 -32.03
CA ALA A 24 -14.80 25.80 -31.09
C ALA A 24 -14.56 27.19 -31.70
N ARG A 25 -14.76 28.25 -30.91
CA ARG A 25 -14.44 29.62 -31.33
C ARG A 25 -13.02 29.96 -30.90
N ARG A 26 -12.11 30.18 -31.84
CA ARG A 26 -10.72 30.62 -31.58
C ARG A 26 -10.37 31.78 -32.51
N GLY A 27 -9.78 32.85 -31.96
CA GLY A 27 -9.39 34.03 -32.75
C GLY A 27 -10.55 34.69 -33.52
N GLY A 28 -11.78 34.61 -33.00
CA GLY A 28 -12.96 35.16 -33.67
C GLY A 28 -13.59 34.28 -34.76
N GLN A 29 -12.94 33.17 -35.15
CA GLN A 29 -13.45 32.23 -36.15
C GLN A 29 -14.07 30.99 -35.50
N ASN A 30 -15.08 30.41 -36.16
CA ASN A 30 -15.63 29.11 -35.80
C ASN A 30 -14.82 28.01 -36.49
N ILE A 31 -14.15 27.17 -35.71
CA ILE A 31 -13.35 26.05 -36.19
C ILE A 31 -14.11 24.76 -35.93
N ILE A 32 -14.20 23.91 -36.95
CA ILE A 32 -14.69 22.54 -36.81
C ILE A 32 -13.51 21.68 -36.41
N GLU A 33 -13.53 21.12 -35.21
CA GLU A 33 -12.51 20.19 -34.74
C GLU A 33 -13.11 18.81 -34.49
N ARG A 34 -12.28 17.76 -34.59
CA ARG A 34 -12.71 16.42 -34.17
C ARG A 34 -13.02 16.50 -32.69
N ARG A 35 -14.21 16.03 -32.29
CA ARG A 35 -14.59 16.03 -30.88
C ARG A 35 -13.52 15.25 -30.10
N PRO A 36 -12.81 15.87 -29.14
CA PRO A 36 -11.84 15.14 -28.34
C PRO A 36 -12.61 14.08 -27.57
N ILE A 37 -12.25 12.82 -27.77
CA ILE A 37 -12.70 11.73 -26.91
C ILE A 37 -11.64 11.68 -25.81
N PRO A 38 -11.97 12.08 -24.56
CA PRO A 38 -11.01 11.96 -23.47
C PRO A 38 -10.59 10.50 -23.40
N THR A 39 -9.29 10.24 -23.59
CA THR A 39 -8.76 8.90 -23.38
C THR A 39 -8.88 8.60 -21.90
N ASP A 40 -9.55 7.51 -21.58
CA ASP A 40 -9.63 7.03 -20.20
C ASP A 40 -8.23 6.63 -19.74
N ALA A 41 -7.64 7.42 -18.84
CA ALA A 41 -6.26 7.22 -18.41
C ALA A 41 -6.08 5.91 -17.62
N LYS A 42 -7.17 5.31 -17.10
CA LYS A 42 -7.18 4.06 -16.33
C LYS A 42 -6.07 3.99 -15.28
N SER A 43 -5.74 5.13 -14.67
CA SER A 43 -4.82 5.16 -13.55
C SER A 43 -5.37 4.30 -12.40
N THR A 44 -4.48 3.77 -11.58
CA THR A 44 -4.84 2.96 -10.39
C THR A 44 -5.85 3.69 -9.51
N ALA A 45 -5.61 4.98 -9.23
CA ALA A 45 -6.54 5.83 -8.48
C ALA A 45 -7.92 5.99 -9.16
N GLN A 46 -7.98 6.09 -10.49
CA GLN A 46 -9.27 6.18 -11.21
C GLN A 46 -10.03 4.86 -11.16
N LEU A 47 -9.35 3.72 -11.34
CA LEU A 47 -9.98 2.40 -11.26
C LEU A 47 -10.49 2.14 -9.84
N PHE A 48 -9.70 2.52 -8.84
CA PHE A 48 -10.05 2.41 -7.43
C PHE A 48 -11.32 3.20 -7.10
N ASN A 49 -11.39 4.48 -7.46
CA ASN A 49 -12.58 5.32 -7.24
C ASN A 49 -13.83 4.78 -7.96
N ARG A 50 -13.66 4.18 -9.15
CA ARG A 50 -14.77 3.53 -9.85
C ARG A 50 -15.27 2.32 -9.10
N GLN A 51 -14.37 1.51 -8.55
CA GLN A 51 -14.73 0.35 -7.77
C GLN A 51 -15.51 0.75 -6.51
N ILE A 52 -15.05 1.76 -5.77
CA ILE A 52 -15.80 2.31 -4.61
C ILE A 52 -17.22 2.72 -5.02
N PHE A 53 -17.36 3.44 -6.13
CA PHE A 53 -18.68 3.86 -6.60
C PHE A 53 -19.58 2.66 -6.94
N ILE A 54 -19.02 1.62 -7.58
CA ILE A 54 -19.75 0.39 -7.91
C ILE A 54 -20.19 -0.33 -6.63
N ASP A 55 -19.29 -0.47 -5.66
CA ASP A 55 -19.57 -1.16 -4.39
C ASP A 55 -20.60 -0.39 -3.55
N ALA A 56 -20.53 0.94 -3.53
CA ALA A 56 -21.53 1.78 -2.88
C ALA A 56 -22.92 1.63 -3.53
N VAL A 57 -22.98 1.60 -4.87
CA VAL A 57 -24.26 1.33 -5.57
C VAL A 57 -24.79 -0.06 -5.23
N ALA A 58 -23.93 -1.08 -5.19
CA ALA A 58 -24.30 -2.43 -4.81
C ALA A 58 -24.83 -2.48 -3.36
N ALA A 59 -24.16 -1.81 -2.43
CA ALA A 59 -24.59 -1.70 -1.04
C ALA A 59 -25.95 -1.02 -0.90
N TRP A 60 -26.22 0.06 -1.65
CA TRP A 60 -27.55 0.70 -1.67
C TRP A 60 -28.64 -0.27 -2.12
N HIS A 61 -28.36 -1.05 -3.17
CA HIS A 61 -29.31 -2.04 -3.68
C HIS A 61 -29.46 -3.27 -2.78
N ALA A 62 -28.50 -3.56 -1.91
CA ALA A 62 -28.58 -4.60 -0.90
C ALA A 62 -29.45 -4.20 0.30
N LEU A 63 -29.64 -2.89 0.57
CA LEU A 63 -30.51 -2.40 1.64
C LEU A 63 -31.99 -2.72 1.38
N SER A 64 -32.71 -3.05 2.44
CA SER A 64 -34.17 -3.15 2.45
C SER A 64 -34.85 -1.79 2.20
N LYS A 65 -36.13 -1.81 1.83
CA LYS A 65 -36.88 -0.57 1.56
C LYS A 65 -37.04 0.28 2.82
N GLU A 66 -37.12 -0.36 3.97
CA GLU A 66 -37.22 0.24 5.29
C GLU A 66 -35.93 1.00 5.62
N GLU A 67 -34.77 0.37 5.39
CA GLU A 67 -33.46 1.01 5.57
C GLU A 67 -33.26 2.17 4.58
N GLN A 68 -33.63 2.00 3.30
CA GLN A 68 -33.57 3.08 2.32
C GLN A 68 -34.46 4.28 2.72
N GLN A 69 -35.60 4.02 3.35
CA GLN A 69 -36.50 5.07 3.84
C GLN A 69 -35.92 5.80 5.06
N ALA A 70 -35.17 5.10 5.92
CA ALA A 70 -34.50 5.71 7.09
C ALA A 70 -33.48 6.78 6.67
N TRP A 71 -32.91 6.70 5.47
CA TRP A 71 -32.01 7.71 4.91
C TRP A 71 -32.73 8.98 4.43
N ARG A 72 -34.07 9.00 4.33
CA ARG A 72 -34.81 10.21 3.94
C ARG A 72 -34.75 11.24 5.07
N GLY A 73 -34.33 12.46 4.74
CA GLY A 73 -34.29 13.57 5.68
C GLY A 73 -33.04 13.61 6.56
N VAL A 74 -32.15 12.62 6.48
CA VAL A 74 -30.83 12.62 7.16
C VAL A 74 -29.97 13.77 6.65
N CYS A 75 -29.92 13.96 5.33
CA CYS A 75 -29.24 15.08 4.70
C CYS A 75 -30.28 16.08 4.15
N PRO A 76 -30.32 17.33 4.64
CA PRO A 76 -31.22 18.35 4.11
C PRO A 76 -30.95 18.62 2.62
N GLY A 77 -32.00 18.63 1.79
CA GLY A 77 -31.91 18.99 0.37
C GLY A 77 -31.37 17.90 -0.56
N LEU A 78 -31.07 16.70 -0.06
CA LEU A 78 -30.62 15.56 -0.86
C LEU A 78 -31.62 14.41 -0.81
N THR A 79 -31.63 13.59 -1.86
CA THR A 79 -32.37 12.32 -1.83
C THR A 79 -31.69 11.32 -0.90
N ALA A 80 -32.43 10.33 -0.39
CA ALA A 80 -31.88 9.26 0.45
C ALA A 80 -30.68 8.56 -0.21
N TYR A 81 -30.80 8.26 -1.51
CA TYR A 81 -29.70 7.70 -2.31
C TYR A 81 -28.48 8.62 -2.33
N GLN A 82 -28.66 9.93 -2.61
CA GLN A 82 -27.53 10.87 -2.62
C GLN A 82 -26.87 11.02 -1.24
N CYS A 83 -27.65 10.99 -0.16
CA CYS A 83 -27.13 11.05 1.20
C CYS A 83 -26.32 9.78 1.54
N PHE A 84 -26.83 8.60 1.17
CA PHE A 84 -26.12 7.33 1.32
C PHE A 84 -24.85 7.28 0.46
N MET A 85 -24.94 7.64 -0.82
CA MET A 85 -23.75 7.70 -1.69
C MET A 85 -22.73 8.69 -1.15
N SER A 86 -23.15 9.83 -0.60
CA SER A 86 -22.21 10.78 0.01
C SER A 86 -21.57 10.25 1.30
N SER A 87 -22.19 9.33 2.03
CA SER A 87 -21.56 8.70 3.20
C SER A 87 -20.60 7.60 2.79
N GLN A 88 -20.95 6.81 1.76
CA GLN A 88 -20.09 5.76 1.21
C GLN A 88 -18.94 6.30 0.36
N LEU A 89 -19.10 7.42 -0.35
CA LEU A 89 -18.00 8.00 -1.15
C LEU A 89 -16.99 8.79 -0.32
N LYS A 90 -17.25 8.98 0.97
CA LYS A 90 -16.24 9.38 1.97
C LYS A 90 -15.38 8.21 2.43
N TYR A 91 -15.62 7.00 1.90
CA TYR A 91 -14.81 5.83 2.15
C TYR A 91 -13.38 6.11 1.72
N GLU A 92 -12.50 6.22 2.71
CA GLU A 92 -11.06 6.16 2.51
C GLU A 92 -10.73 4.78 1.93
N PRO A 93 -9.75 4.67 1.01
CA PRO A 93 -9.32 3.38 0.51
C PRO A 93 -9.08 2.41 1.67
N PRO A 94 -9.45 1.12 1.56
CA PRO A 94 -8.93 0.16 2.52
C PRO A 94 -7.41 0.27 2.40
N PRO A 95 -6.69 0.49 3.51
CA PRO A 95 -5.25 0.66 3.45
C PRO A 95 -4.65 -0.55 2.75
N ILE A 96 -3.74 -0.29 1.81
CA ILE A 96 -3.05 -1.37 1.12
C ILE A 96 -2.25 -2.11 2.19
N PRO A 97 -2.50 -3.42 2.39
CA PRO A 97 -1.77 -4.18 3.38
C PRO A 97 -0.30 -4.21 2.97
N ILE A 98 0.55 -3.74 3.87
CA ILE A 98 2.00 -3.78 3.71
C ILE A 98 2.49 -5.13 4.21
N ASP A 99 3.34 -5.77 3.42
CA ASP A 99 4.11 -6.93 3.85
C ASP A 99 5.59 -6.76 3.53
N ILE A 100 6.45 -7.26 4.43
CA ILE A 100 7.90 -7.11 4.36
C ILE A 100 8.62 -8.24 5.12
N GLY A 101 9.71 -8.76 4.56
CA GLY A 101 10.52 -9.83 5.16
C GLY A 101 10.01 -11.24 4.88
N SER A 102 10.73 -12.24 5.41
CA SER A 102 10.42 -13.66 5.22
C SER A 102 9.51 -14.23 6.30
N ASP A 103 8.84 -15.34 5.99
CA ASP A 103 7.96 -16.03 6.94
C ASP A 103 8.69 -16.40 8.25
N PRO A 104 8.05 -16.17 9.42
CA PRO A 104 8.63 -16.46 10.72
C PRO A 104 8.42 -17.95 11.07
N ILE A 105 9.29 -18.83 10.56
CA ILE A 105 9.21 -20.28 10.76
C ILE A 105 10.39 -20.83 11.56
N ASP A 106 10.29 -22.08 11.96
CA ASP A 106 11.43 -22.88 12.45
C ASP A 106 12.37 -23.17 11.27
N ARG A 107 13.65 -22.79 11.36
CA ARG A 107 14.61 -22.88 10.26
C ARG A 107 15.79 -23.77 10.64
N ALA A 108 16.65 -24.09 9.67
CA ALA A 108 17.73 -25.04 9.89
C ALA A 108 18.94 -24.46 10.64
N SER A 109 19.06 -23.13 10.75
CA SER A 109 20.20 -22.44 11.32
C SER A 109 19.77 -21.21 12.12
N TYR A 110 20.73 -20.49 12.71
CA TYR A 110 20.44 -19.31 13.51
C TYR A 110 21.52 -18.24 13.37
N VAL A 111 21.15 -16.99 13.63
CA VAL A 111 22.10 -15.89 13.79
C VAL A 111 22.35 -15.66 15.28
N ALA A 112 23.63 -15.58 15.65
CA ALA A 112 24.03 -15.29 17.04
C ALA A 112 23.77 -13.83 17.42
N ILE A 113 23.84 -13.54 18.72
CA ILE A 113 23.69 -12.19 19.28
C ILE A 113 24.69 -11.17 18.72
N GLY A 114 24.33 -9.89 18.87
CA GLY A 114 25.26 -8.78 18.65
C GLY A 114 25.42 -8.37 17.20
N TYR A 115 24.59 -8.88 16.29
CA TYR A 115 24.56 -8.44 14.90
C TYR A 115 23.30 -7.63 14.63
N THR A 116 23.45 -6.54 13.87
CA THR A 116 22.34 -5.96 13.13
C THR A 116 22.22 -6.73 11.83
N ILE A 117 21.05 -7.33 11.61
CA ILE A 117 20.76 -8.14 10.44
C ILE A 117 19.53 -7.62 9.72
N ILE A 118 19.59 -7.62 8.40
CA ILE A 118 18.56 -7.04 7.52
C ILE A 118 18.22 -8.07 6.47
N ASP A 119 16.95 -8.42 6.37
CA ASP A 119 16.45 -9.41 5.43
C ASP A 119 16.24 -8.76 4.05
N LYS A 120 16.94 -9.27 3.03
CA LYS A 120 16.75 -8.80 1.65
C LYS A 120 15.51 -9.40 0.99
N ASN A 121 14.99 -10.49 1.57
CA ASN A 121 13.84 -11.18 1.05
C ASN A 121 12.57 -10.35 1.27
N ASN A 122 11.72 -10.32 0.23
CA ASN A 122 10.43 -9.63 0.25
C ASN A 122 10.50 -8.17 0.74
N PRO A 123 11.05 -7.24 -0.07
CA PRO A 123 11.03 -5.81 0.24
C PRO A 123 9.59 -5.31 0.38
N ALA A 124 9.38 -4.23 1.14
CA ALA A 124 8.06 -3.64 1.35
C ALA A 124 7.34 -3.37 0.02
N ASN A 125 6.10 -3.84 -0.08
CA ASN A 125 5.27 -3.70 -1.26
C ASN A 125 4.62 -2.30 -1.41
N ALA A 126 4.63 -1.47 -0.35
CA ALA A 126 4.06 -0.12 -0.31
C ALA A 126 4.63 0.69 0.87
N SER A 127 4.46 2.01 0.83
CA SER A 127 4.85 2.94 1.90
C SER A 127 3.73 3.13 2.94
N GLY A 128 4.09 3.27 4.23
CA GLY A 128 3.14 3.49 5.31
C GLY A 128 3.75 3.24 6.69
N ILE A 129 2.99 2.57 7.56
CA ILE A 129 3.40 2.22 8.93
C ILE A 129 3.27 0.71 9.14
N LEU A 130 4.34 0.07 9.62
CA LEU A 130 4.27 -1.30 10.13
C LEU A 130 3.73 -1.26 11.57
N HIS A 131 2.58 -1.88 11.78
CA HIS A 131 1.92 -1.93 13.08
C HIS A 131 2.03 -3.30 13.76
N THR A 132 2.47 -4.31 13.01
CA THR A 132 2.61 -5.69 13.49
C THR A 132 3.91 -6.30 13.02
N VAL A 133 4.62 -6.98 13.92
CA VAL A 133 5.80 -7.78 13.60
C VAL A 133 5.61 -9.19 14.12
N LYS A 134 6.00 -10.18 13.31
CA LYS A 134 6.03 -11.59 13.69
C LYS A 134 7.46 -12.09 13.68
N VAL A 135 7.82 -12.86 14.70
CA VAL A 135 9.18 -13.36 14.93
C VAL A 135 9.14 -14.83 15.32
N TYR A 136 10.08 -15.61 14.83
CA TYR A 136 10.38 -16.94 15.37
C TYR A 136 11.83 -16.97 15.85
N ALA A 137 12.01 -17.21 17.15
CA ALA A 137 13.34 -17.26 17.77
C ALA A 137 13.77 -18.70 18.07
N TYR A 138 15.04 -19.02 17.79
CA TYR A 138 15.69 -20.29 18.13
C TYR A 138 15.96 -20.37 19.65
N LEU A 139 16.55 -19.31 20.20
CA LEU A 139 16.73 -19.09 21.64
C LEU A 139 16.09 -17.76 22.03
N SER A 140 15.47 -17.69 23.21
CA SER A 140 14.64 -16.55 23.60
C SER A 140 15.41 -15.25 23.51
N LEU A 141 14.85 -14.27 22.80
CA LEU A 141 15.48 -12.99 22.55
C LEU A 141 15.23 -12.03 23.71
N ASN A 142 16.22 -11.22 24.03
CA ASN A 142 16.04 -10.04 24.88
C ASN A 142 16.57 -8.80 24.17
N GLY A 143 15.95 -7.66 24.45
CA GLY A 143 16.31 -6.38 23.86
C GLY A 143 16.13 -6.37 22.34
N LEU A 144 15.15 -7.12 21.81
CA LEU A 144 14.88 -7.13 20.38
C LEU A 144 14.40 -5.74 19.94
N LYS A 145 15.16 -5.10 19.07
CA LYS A 145 14.75 -3.95 18.26
C LYS A 145 14.47 -4.42 16.84
N VAL A 146 13.42 -3.89 16.22
CA VAL A 146 13.06 -4.15 14.82
C VAL A 146 12.93 -2.82 14.10
N GLY A 147 13.38 -2.76 12.86
CA GLY A 147 13.40 -1.54 12.08
C GLY A 147 13.39 -1.79 10.58
N THR A 148 13.21 -0.72 9.83
CA THR A 148 13.16 -0.69 8.37
C THR A 148 14.42 -0.04 7.82
N PHE A 149 14.88 -0.52 6.67
CA PHE A 149 16.14 -0.13 6.07
C PHE A 149 16.00 0.08 4.57
N TYR A 150 16.81 0.98 4.02
CA TYR A 150 16.92 1.17 2.57
C TYR A 150 18.38 1.22 2.14
N THR A 151 18.64 0.84 0.89
CA THR A 151 20.00 0.91 0.34
C THR A 151 20.31 2.33 -0.12
N THR A 152 21.49 2.84 0.26
CA THR A 152 21.99 4.13 -0.23
C THR A 152 23.07 3.95 -1.28
N ASN A 153 23.86 2.88 -1.18
CA ASN A 153 24.82 2.48 -2.21
C ASN A 153 25.28 1.02 -2.01
N GLY A 154 24.83 0.10 -2.86
CA GLY A 154 25.24 -1.31 -2.80
C GLY A 154 24.89 -1.95 -1.45
N ASN A 155 25.91 -2.33 -0.67
CA ASN A 155 25.75 -2.89 0.68
C ASN A 155 25.80 -1.83 1.80
N LYS A 156 25.67 -0.55 1.45
CA LYS A 156 25.45 0.53 2.42
C LYS A 156 23.95 0.71 2.61
N LEU A 157 23.49 0.49 3.84
CA LEU A 157 22.07 0.60 4.20
C LEU A 157 21.91 1.63 5.32
N LYS A 158 20.77 2.30 5.30
CA LYS A 158 20.37 3.28 6.30
C LYS A 158 19.09 2.86 6.99
N CYS A 159 19.07 2.92 8.32
CA CYS A 159 17.86 2.68 9.11
C CYS A 159 16.90 3.86 8.93
N ARG A 160 15.67 3.59 8.54
CA ARG A 160 14.61 4.59 8.41
C ARG A 160 13.94 4.84 9.75
N ASP A 161 13.48 3.77 10.38
CA ASP A 161 12.79 3.82 11.66
C ASP A 161 12.92 2.49 12.41
N SER A 162 12.72 2.51 13.72
CA SER A 162 12.81 1.30 14.55
C SER A 162 12.03 1.41 15.84
N GLU A 163 11.65 0.26 16.40
CA GLU A 163 11.05 0.16 17.72
C GLU A 163 11.62 -0.99 18.56
N LEU A 164 11.61 -0.81 19.88
CA LEU A 164 11.97 -1.83 20.85
C LEU A 164 10.76 -2.75 21.13
N ILE A 165 10.88 -4.02 20.73
CA ILE A 165 9.91 -5.07 21.07
C ILE A 165 10.22 -5.67 22.44
N GLY A 166 11.52 -5.87 22.76
CA GLY A 166 11.95 -6.40 24.05
C GLY A 166 12.11 -7.92 24.07
N TYR A 167 11.29 -8.63 24.87
CA TYR A 167 11.42 -10.07 25.09
C TYR A 167 10.63 -10.88 24.06
N VAL A 168 11.26 -11.92 23.50
CA VAL A 168 10.60 -12.90 22.61
C VAL A 168 10.90 -14.30 23.10
N GLU A 169 9.84 -15.03 23.49
CA GLU A 169 9.96 -16.44 23.86
C GLU A 169 10.22 -17.31 22.62
N ASN A 170 11.13 -18.27 22.73
CA ASN A 170 11.55 -19.13 21.62
C ASN A 170 10.54 -20.23 21.23
N LYS A 171 10.86 -20.92 20.13
CA LYS A 171 10.19 -22.15 19.63
C LYS A 171 8.71 -21.99 19.29
N ALA A 172 8.28 -20.76 19.03
CA ALA A 172 6.95 -20.45 18.54
C ALA A 172 6.95 -19.10 17.84
N VAL A 173 6.02 -18.92 16.90
CA VAL A 173 5.76 -17.61 16.31
C VAL A 173 5.19 -16.68 17.37
N ARG A 174 5.83 -15.55 17.59
CA ARG A 174 5.33 -14.47 18.43
C ARG A 174 4.90 -13.31 17.55
N THR A 175 3.73 -12.78 17.83
CA THR A 175 3.15 -11.64 17.12
C THR A 175 3.08 -10.46 18.08
N PHE A 176 3.67 -9.34 17.68
CA PHE A 176 3.66 -8.08 18.40
C PHE A 176 2.87 -7.07 17.58
N THR A 177 1.95 -6.36 18.23
CA THR A 177 1.06 -5.39 17.59
C THR A 177 1.14 -4.05 18.32
N GLY A 178 0.61 -2.99 17.70
CA GLY A 178 0.63 -1.65 18.28
C GLY A 178 1.97 -0.94 18.07
N LEU A 179 2.74 -1.37 17.08
CA LEU A 179 3.98 -0.73 16.65
C LEU A 179 3.68 0.45 15.73
N SER A 180 4.66 1.32 15.54
CA SER A 180 4.60 2.47 14.63
C SER A 180 5.94 2.68 13.93
N ILE A 181 6.36 1.70 13.12
CA ILE A 181 7.62 1.78 12.37
C ILE A 181 7.35 2.31 10.96
N ALA A 182 7.90 3.47 10.61
CA ALA A 182 7.77 4.03 9.27
C ALA A 182 8.43 3.14 8.20
N VAL A 183 7.76 2.97 7.05
CA VAL A 183 8.25 2.15 5.94
C VAL A 183 7.94 2.83 4.61
N GLU A 184 8.86 2.71 3.64
CA GLU A 184 8.63 3.05 2.25
C GLU A 184 8.65 1.81 1.35
N GLU A 185 7.97 1.89 0.20
CA GLU A 185 8.03 0.86 -0.84
C GLU A 185 9.49 0.56 -1.21
N GLY A 186 9.84 -0.73 -1.19
CA GLY A 186 11.19 -1.22 -1.46
C GLY A 186 12.13 -1.27 -0.26
N ASP A 187 11.70 -0.82 0.93
CA ASP A 187 12.46 -1.00 2.17
C ASP A 187 12.60 -2.48 2.54
N TYR A 188 13.58 -2.76 3.40
CA TYR A 188 13.90 -4.06 3.97
C TYR A 188 13.66 -4.05 5.48
N ILE A 189 13.31 -5.20 6.08
CA ILE A 189 13.13 -5.31 7.53
C ILE A 189 14.39 -5.89 8.16
N GLY A 190 14.79 -5.36 9.31
CA GLY A 190 15.94 -5.83 10.06
C GLY A 190 15.72 -5.81 11.56
N CYS A 191 16.65 -6.42 12.30
CA CYS A 191 16.61 -6.44 13.75
C CYS A 191 18.00 -6.44 14.39
N TYR A 192 18.00 -6.13 15.69
CA TYR A 192 19.14 -6.28 16.59
C TYR A 192 18.63 -6.80 17.95
N TYR A 193 19.43 -7.61 18.64
CA TYR A 193 19.10 -8.12 19.96
C TYR A 193 20.36 -8.36 20.80
N THR A 194 20.22 -8.24 22.12
CA THR A 194 21.34 -8.31 23.07
C THR A 194 21.55 -9.70 23.68
N SER A 195 20.56 -10.59 23.53
CA SER A 195 20.62 -11.99 23.99
C SER A 195 19.73 -12.87 23.11
N GLY A 196 20.04 -14.17 23.03
CA GLY A 196 19.28 -15.17 22.28
C GLY A 196 19.70 -15.30 20.82
N ASN A 197 19.00 -16.12 20.04
CA ASN A 197 19.34 -16.34 18.64
C ASN A 197 18.05 -16.35 17.82
N ILE A 198 18.03 -15.65 16.68
CA ILE A 198 16.90 -15.71 15.74
C ILE A 198 17.15 -16.79 14.69
N GLU A 199 16.08 -17.44 14.24
CA GLU A 199 16.15 -18.45 13.18
C GLU A 199 16.57 -17.84 11.84
N ARG A 200 17.40 -18.58 11.10
CA ARG A 200 17.75 -18.28 9.71
C ARG A 200 17.89 -19.53 8.86
N ASP A 201 17.76 -19.36 7.55
CA ASP A 201 18.29 -20.31 6.58
C ASP A 201 19.59 -19.77 5.98
N THR A 202 20.36 -20.65 5.35
CA THR A 202 21.63 -20.31 4.70
C THR A 202 21.65 -20.63 3.20
N GLU A 203 20.52 -21.07 2.65
CA GLU A 203 20.37 -21.39 1.24
C GLU A 203 18.93 -21.20 0.75
N GLY A 204 18.76 -20.98 -0.56
CA GLY A 204 17.45 -20.89 -1.21
C GLY A 204 16.81 -19.49 -1.24
N PHE A 205 17.45 -18.48 -0.65
CA PHE A 205 16.90 -17.12 -0.54
C PHE A 205 17.81 -16.04 -1.14
N LEU A 206 17.32 -14.80 -1.20
CA LEU A 206 18.05 -13.66 -1.76
C LEU A 206 19.24 -13.26 -0.90
N GLY A 207 19.26 -13.61 0.38
CA GLY A 207 20.33 -13.28 1.33
C GLY A 207 19.93 -12.32 2.43
N ILE A 208 20.85 -12.12 3.36
CA ILE A 208 20.75 -11.10 4.41
C ILE A 208 21.97 -10.20 4.40
N TRP A 209 21.81 -8.97 4.87
CA TRP A 209 22.93 -8.12 5.25
C TRP A 209 23.18 -8.24 6.75
N GLY A 210 24.44 -8.34 7.16
CA GLY A 210 24.83 -8.46 8.56
C GLY A 210 26.04 -7.58 8.90
N ARG A 211 25.98 -6.94 10.07
CA ARG A 211 27.08 -6.19 10.67
C ARG A 211 27.13 -6.47 12.16
N TYR A 212 28.34 -6.66 12.69
CA TYR A 212 28.51 -6.76 14.14
C TYR A 212 28.33 -5.38 14.79
N GLY A 213 27.58 -5.33 15.87
CA GLY A 213 27.18 -4.11 16.56
C GLY A 213 25.74 -3.70 16.28
N GLU A 214 25.27 -2.76 17.08
CA GLU A 214 23.96 -2.14 16.94
C GLU A 214 24.04 -0.98 15.94
N SER A 215 23.16 -0.98 14.96
CA SER A 215 23.09 0.01 13.86
C SER A 215 21.66 0.08 13.33
N ILE A 216 20.71 0.21 14.25
CA ILE A 216 19.27 0.20 13.98
C ILE A 216 18.58 1.41 14.61
N ASP A 217 19.32 2.42 15.08
CA ASP A 217 18.69 3.66 15.48
C ASP A 217 18.30 4.48 14.21
N PRO A 218 17.15 5.16 14.18
CA PRO A 218 16.71 5.92 13.01
C PRO A 218 17.78 6.91 12.53
N GLY A 219 18.19 6.76 11.27
CA GLY A 219 19.24 7.57 10.66
C GLY A 219 20.63 6.94 10.63
N ASP A 220 20.87 5.84 11.36
CA ASP A 220 22.13 5.09 11.29
C ASP A 220 22.39 4.59 9.87
N GLU A 221 23.61 4.77 9.39
CA GLU A 221 24.01 4.34 8.05
C GLU A 221 25.37 3.67 8.08
N GLU A 222 25.42 2.41 7.64
CA GLU A 222 26.61 1.57 7.76
C GLU A 222 26.79 0.69 6.51
N THR A 223 27.99 0.16 6.34
CA THR A 223 28.27 -0.87 5.33
C THR A 223 28.14 -2.25 5.95
N TYR A 224 27.36 -3.11 5.32
CA TYR A 224 27.07 -4.45 5.81
C TYR A 224 27.75 -5.53 4.97
N THR A 225 28.05 -6.67 5.59
CA THR A 225 28.47 -7.87 4.86
C THR A 225 27.22 -8.54 4.31
N PHE A 226 27.23 -8.88 3.02
CA PHE A 226 26.12 -9.58 2.38
C PHE A 226 26.35 -11.09 2.37
N TYR A 227 25.39 -11.84 2.90
CA TYR A 227 25.38 -13.30 2.94
C TYR A 227 24.29 -13.80 1.99
N ALA A 228 24.70 -14.19 0.78
CA ALA A 228 23.77 -14.69 -0.24
C ALA A 228 23.22 -16.07 0.15
N GLY A 229 21.94 -16.33 -0.14
CA GLY A 229 21.28 -17.60 0.19
C GLY A 229 20.50 -17.57 1.51
N ASP A 230 20.84 -16.63 2.42
CA ASP A 230 20.22 -16.54 3.74
C ASP A 230 18.81 -15.91 3.74
N ALA A 231 18.01 -16.26 4.74
CA ALA A 231 16.75 -15.60 5.11
C ALA A 231 16.58 -15.60 6.63
N MET A 232 15.83 -14.64 7.16
CA MET A 232 15.60 -14.48 8.60
C MET A 232 14.13 -14.71 8.94
N SER A 233 13.82 -15.34 10.08
CA SER A 233 12.44 -15.51 10.56
C SER A 233 11.87 -14.23 11.20
N LEU A 234 11.72 -13.19 10.39
CA LEU A 234 11.20 -11.88 10.77
C LEU A 234 10.28 -11.35 9.66
N TYR A 235 9.03 -11.06 10.02
CA TYR A 235 8.02 -10.59 9.09
C TYR A 235 7.28 -9.37 9.63
N GLY A 236 7.15 -8.33 8.83
CA GLY A 236 6.39 -7.12 9.14
C GLY A 236 5.07 -7.08 8.40
N ILE A 237 4.04 -6.58 9.07
CA ILE A 237 2.74 -6.27 8.50
C ILE A 237 2.40 -4.83 8.85
N GLY A 238 1.92 -4.10 7.87
CA GLY A 238 1.52 -2.72 8.02
C GLY A 238 0.34 -2.33 7.16
N GLU A 239 0.09 -1.04 7.15
CA GLU A 239 -0.96 -0.41 6.37
C GLU A 239 -0.39 0.85 5.70
N ALA A 240 -0.71 1.02 4.42
CA ALA A 240 -0.34 2.22 3.68
C ALA A 240 -0.97 3.45 4.32
N ALA A 241 -0.21 4.56 4.35
CA ALA A 241 -0.77 5.84 4.75
C ALA A 241 -1.85 6.26 3.73
N ALA A 242 -3.05 6.57 4.23
CA ALA A 242 -4.18 7.04 3.42
C ALA A 242 -3.93 8.43 2.83
#